data_AF-A0A1G3BWQ1-F1
#
_entry.id   AF-A0A1G3BWQ1-F1
#
_cell.length_a   1.000
_cell.length_b   1.000
_cell.length_c   1.000
_cell.angle_alpha   90.00
_cell.angle_beta   90.00
_cell.angle_gamma   90.00
#
_symmetry.space_group_name_H-M   'P 1'
#
loop_
_entity.id
_entity.type
_entity.pdbx_description
1 polymer ?
#
loop_
_entity_poly.entity_id
_entity_poly.type
_entity_poly.pdbx_seq_one_letter_code
_entity_poly.pdbx_strand_id
1 'polypeptide(L)'
;MKKSKRYDTSHLIEDQSEPGSRGRVLKNKLGITSKREMDKREKAEQIRTIEELTNIFGVDHRFTASDICKIHRLWLSNIYI
;
A
#
# COMPACT_ATOMS: atom_id res chain seq x y z
N MET A 1 -27.36 -4.04 -7.14
CA MET A 1 -26.46 -4.36 -8.28
C MET A 1 -26.22 -5.86 -8.34
N LYS A 2 -26.55 -6.54 -9.45
CA LYS A 2 -26.07 -7.91 -9.69
C LYS A 2 -24.55 -7.85 -9.72
N LYS A 3 -23.87 -8.54 -8.80
CA LYS A 3 -22.41 -8.70 -8.88
C LYS A 3 -22.10 -9.54 -10.12
N SER A 4 -21.74 -8.87 -11.20
CA SER A 4 -21.19 -9.53 -12.38
C SER A 4 -19.91 -10.23 -11.95
N LYS A 5 -19.85 -11.57 -12.06
CA LYS A 5 -18.63 -12.35 -11.77
C LYS A 5 -17.46 -12.03 -12.71
N ARG A 6 -17.65 -11.17 -13.72
CA ARG A 6 -16.62 -10.81 -14.71
C ARG A 6 -15.36 -10.18 -14.08
N TYR A 7 -15.52 -9.47 -12.97
CA TYR A 7 -14.42 -8.80 -12.26
C TYR A 7 -14.33 -9.27 -10.79
N ASP A 8 -14.56 -10.56 -10.56
CA ASP A 8 -14.35 -11.13 -9.23
C ASP A 8 -12.84 -11.28 -8.95
N THR A 9 -12.35 -10.45 -8.03
CA THR A 9 -10.94 -10.39 -7.63
C THR A 9 -10.70 -11.00 -6.25
N SER A 10 -11.70 -11.64 -5.65
CA SER A 10 -11.61 -12.18 -4.28
C SER A 10 -10.51 -13.23 -4.07
N HIS A 11 -10.00 -13.82 -5.15
CA HIS A 11 -8.88 -14.75 -5.16
C HIS A 11 -7.51 -14.05 -5.03
N LEU A 12 -7.43 -12.75 -5.34
CA LEU A 12 -6.24 -11.92 -5.21
C LEU A 12 -6.09 -11.47 -3.76
N ILE A 13 -4.84 -11.36 -3.29
CA ILE A 13 -4.57 -10.96 -1.91
C ILE A 13 -4.86 -9.48 -1.68
N GLU A 14 -4.75 -8.68 -2.74
CA GLU A 14 -5.04 -7.25 -2.78
C GLU A 14 -6.52 -6.92 -2.59
N ASP A 15 -7.42 -7.90 -2.81
CA ASP A 15 -8.87 -7.79 -2.55
C ASP A 15 -9.26 -8.42 -1.21
N GLN A 16 -8.29 -8.92 -0.43
CA GLN A 16 -8.54 -9.47 0.89
C GLN A 16 -8.40 -8.39 1.97
N SER A 17 -9.27 -8.50 2.98
CA SER A 17 -9.24 -7.62 4.15
C SER A 17 -8.69 -8.34 5.38
N GLU A 18 -8.07 -7.59 6.28
CA GLU A 18 -7.58 -8.11 7.55
C GLU A 18 -8.77 -8.58 8.41
N PRO A 19 -8.76 -9.81 8.96
CA PRO A 19 -9.80 -10.30 9.86
C PRO A 19 -10.05 -9.34 11.03
N GLY A 20 -11.32 -9.07 11.34
CA GLY A 20 -11.69 -8.11 12.39
C GLY A 20 -11.73 -6.64 11.96
N SER A 21 -11.29 -6.30 10.73
CA SER A 21 -11.35 -4.92 10.22
C SER A 21 -12.74 -4.48 9.72
N ARG A 22 -13.66 -5.43 9.53
CA ARG A 22 -14.96 -5.25 8.87
C ARG A 22 -14.84 -4.81 7.40
N GLY A 23 -13.81 -5.29 6.70
CA GLY A 23 -13.58 -4.97 5.30
C GLY A 23 -13.00 -3.56 5.06
N ARG A 24 -12.45 -2.94 6.11
CA ARG A 24 -11.96 -1.54 6.04
C ARG A 24 -10.45 -1.43 5.91
N VAL A 25 -9.73 -2.50 6.20
CA VAL A 25 -8.28 -2.53 6.16
C VAL A 25 -7.87 -3.73 5.31
N LEU A 26 -7.02 -3.50 4.31
CA LEU A 26 -6.46 -4.55 3.48
C LEU A 26 -5.62 -5.50 4.34
N LYS A 27 -5.53 -6.75 3.90
CA LYS A 27 -4.70 -7.77 4.55
C LYS A 27 -3.25 -7.28 4.64
N ASN A 28 -2.67 -7.32 5.82
CA ASN A 28 -1.37 -6.68 6.08
C ASN A 28 -0.47 -7.53 6.98
N LYS A 29 0.84 -7.27 6.94
CA LYS A 29 1.87 -7.98 7.71
C LYS A 29 1.81 -7.68 9.22
N LEU A 30 1.12 -6.62 9.61
CA LEU A 30 1.15 -6.06 10.97
C LEU A 30 -0.07 -6.46 11.81
N GLY A 31 -1.05 -7.16 11.23
CA GLY A 31 -2.30 -7.53 11.90
C GLY A 31 -3.15 -6.31 12.29
N ILE A 32 -2.96 -5.16 11.65
CA ILE A 32 -3.70 -3.94 11.95
C ILE A 32 -5.12 -4.07 11.41
N THR A 33 -6.11 -3.97 12.29
CA THR A 33 -7.54 -4.07 11.94
C THR A 33 -8.26 -2.73 11.96
N SER A 34 -7.65 -1.71 12.59
CA SER A 34 -8.21 -0.36 12.70
C SER A 34 -7.78 0.50 11.52
N LYS A 35 -8.74 1.06 10.79
CA LYS A 35 -8.47 1.99 9.67
C LYS A 35 -7.63 3.19 10.11
N ARG A 36 -7.94 3.77 11.27
CA ARG A 36 -7.20 4.92 11.81
C ARG A 36 -5.74 4.57 12.09
N GLU A 37 -5.48 3.36 12.59
CA GLU A 37 -4.11 2.93 12.88
C GLU A 37 -3.34 2.63 11.60
N MET A 38 -3.98 1.99 10.62
CA MET A 38 -3.37 1.76 9.31
C MET A 38 -2.99 3.08 8.64
N ASP A 39 -3.89 4.07 8.65
CA ASP A 39 -3.65 5.39 8.04
C ASP A 39 -2.47 6.10 8.70
N LYS A 40 -2.34 5.98 10.02
CA LYS A 40 -1.21 6.52 10.77
C LYS A 40 0.10 5.82 10.40
N ARG A 41 0.07 4.49 10.27
CA ARG A 41 1.22 3.66 9.90
C ARG A 41 1.71 3.97 8.49
N GLU A 42 0.80 4.01 7.52
CA GLU A 42 1.09 4.34 6.11
C GLU A 42 1.66 5.74 5.97
N LYS A 43 1.08 6.73 6.66
CA LYS A 43 1.58 8.11 6.65
C LYS A 43 2.99 8.19 7.23
N ALA A 44 3.27 7.46 8.30
CA ALA A 44 4.61 7.44 8.89
C ALA A 44 5.65 6.85 7.92
N GLU A 45 5.35 5.73 7.25
CA GLU A 45 6.23 5.18 6.22
C GLU A 45 6.35 6.09 4.99
N GLN A 46 5.30 6.84 4.65
CA GLN A 46 5.35 7.78 3.53
C GLN A 46 6.38 8.89 3.80
N ILE A 47 6.37 9.46 5.01
CA ILE A 47 7.33 10.49 5.42
C ILE A 47 8.76 9.94 5.35
N ARG A 48 9.00 8.77 5.96
CA ARG A 48 10.31 8.10 5.90
C ARG A 48 10.76 7.86 4.45
N THR A 49 9.85 7.40 3.60
CA THR A 49 10.14 7.11 2.19
C THR A 49 10.47 8.39 1.44
N ILE A 50 9.74 9.48 1.66
CA ILE A 50 10.02 10.77 1.02
C ILE A 50 11.43 11.27 1.41
N GLU A 51 11.81 11.19 2.68
CA GLU A 51 13.15 11.56 3.15
C GLU A 51 14.26 10.72 2.48
N GLU A 52 14.00 9.44 2.21
CA GLU A 52 14.95 8.59 1.49
C GLU A 52 15.02 8.96 0.00
N LEU A 53 13.88 9.21 -0.63
CA LEU A 53 13.79 9.53 -2.05
C LEU A 53 14.40 10.89 -2.41
N THR A 54 14.34 11.88 -1.52
CA THR A 54 15.00 13.18 -1.73
C THR A 54 16.52 13.08 -1.77
N ASN A 55 17.10 12.02 -1.19
CA ASN A 55 18.53 11.73 -1.30
C ASN A 55 18.89 10.94 -2.57
N ILE A 56 17.92 10.30 -3.21
CA ILE A 56 18.12 9.45 -4.39
C ILE A 56 17.86 10.21 -5.69
N PHE A 57 16.81 11.02 -5.74
CA PHE A 57 16.36 11.69 -6.96
C PHE A 57 16.64 13.19 -6.91
N GLY A 58 17.32 13.67 -7.94
CA GLY A 58 17.53 15.10 -8.17
C GLY A 58 16.36 15.77 -8.89
N VAL A 59 16.37 17.10 -8.93
CA VAL A 59 15.33 17.93 -9.57
C VAL A 59 15.14 17.63 -11.07
N ASP A 60 16.21 17.20 -11.75
CA ASP A 60 16.20 16.89 -13.18
C ASP A 60 15.86 15.42 -13.49
N HIS A 61 15.55 14.62 -12.46
CA HIS A 61 15.21 13.20 -12.64
C HIS A 61 13.89 13.04 -13.40
N ARG A 62 13.91 12.21 -14.44
CA ARG A 62 12.70 11.82 -15.17
C ARG A 62 12.20 10.50 -14.63
N PHE A 63 11.09 10.53 -13.89
CA PHE A 63 10.48 9.33 -13.34
C PHE A 63 10.02 8.36 -14.44
N THR A 64 10.35 7.09 -14.23
CA THR A 64 9.91 5.97 -15.06
C THR A 64 8.90 5.11 -14.31
N ALA A 65 8.22 4.22 -15.04
CA ALA A 65 7.38 3.20 -14.41
C ALA A 65 8.18 2.33 -13.42
N SER A 66 9.45 2.04 -13.72
CA SER A 66 10.33 1.30 -12.82
C SER A 66 10.56 2.04 -11.50
N ASP A 67 10.74 3.37 -11.55
CA ASP A 67 10.92 4.18 -10.35
C ASP A 67 9.66 4.19 -9.51
N ILE A 68 8.48 4.31 -10.13
CA ILE A 68 7.20 4.26 -9.41
C ILE A 68 7.03 2.91 -8.70
N CYS A 69 7.33 1.79 -9.37
CA CYS A 69 7.29 0.48 -8.74
C CYS A 69 8.28 0.35 -7.57
N LYS A 70 9.49 0.92 -7.70
CA LYS A 70 10.48 0.95 -6.61
C LYS A 70 9.99 1.78 -5.44
N ILE A 71 9.46 2.97 -5.68
CA ILE A 71 8.89 3.86 -4.64
C ILE A 71 7.75 3.15 -3.90
N HIS A 72 6.84 2.53 -4.65
CA HIS A 72 5.71 1.79 -4.07
C HIS A 72 6.21 0.64 -3.18
N ARG A 73 7.21 -0.11 -3.64
CA ARG A 73 7.83 -1.18 -2.85
C ARG A 73 8.52 -0.62 -1.61
N LEU A 74 9.28 0.46 -1.73
CA LEU A 74 9.99 1.09 -0.62
C LEU A 74 9.03 1.58 0.47
N TRP A 75 7.90 2.16 0.06
CA TRP A 75 6.89 2.68 0.97
C TRP A 75 6.10 1.56 1.66
N LEU A 76 5.63 0.57 0.91
CA LEU A 76 4.55 -0.31 1.37
C LEU A 76 4.97 -1.76 1.66
N SER A 77 6.18 -2.18 1.27
CA SER A 77 6.62 -3.58 1.44
C SER A 77 6.66 -4.04 2.90
N ASN A 78 6.84 -3.13 3.86
CA ASN A 78 6.83 -3.46 5.29
C ASN A 78 5.41 -3.49 5.89
N ILE A 79 4.39 -3.07 5.14
CA ILE A 79 2.99 -3.03 5.58
C ILE A 79 2.20 -4.16 4.90
N TYR A 80 2.31 -4.29 3.59
CA TYR A 80 1.50 -5.21 2.80
C TYR A 80 2.26 -6.46 2.35
N ILE A 81 1.51 -7.54 2.08
CA ILE A 81 2.00 -8.87 1.68
C ILE A 81 2.40 -8.86 0.21
#